data_AF-A0A351H7P2-F1
#
_entry.id   AF-A0A351H7P2-F1
#
_cell.length_a   1.000
_cell.length_b   1.000
_cell.length_c   1.000
_cell.angle_alpha   90.00
_cell.angle_beta   90.00
_cell.angle_gamma   90.00
#
_symmetry.space_group_name_H-M   'P 1'
#
loop_
_entity.id
_entity.type
_entity.pdbx_description
1 polymer ?
#
loop_
_entity_poly.entity_id
_entity_poly.type
_entity_poly.pdbx_seq_one_letter_code
_entity_poly.pdbx_strand_id
1 'polypeptide(L)'
;MSKMLFTSESVTEGHPDKVCDRISDAILDEILKNDSKARVACETFCTTGSITVMGEITTECYVDIPQIARDVVCEIGYDSPSAGFDGNTCAVMTAIDKQSPDIAMGVDSSLEYKEGEEDIYNLNGAGDQGMMFGYACDDTPELMPLPISLAHKMAKKLTEVRKSGELSYLRPDGKTQVTVEYDGGKPVRVDAVVVSSQHSADISLDTLRSDILEKVIKATVPAKLLDSDTKIYIKPFRQSSFQGRSLTSASGAWRRTWNGTAYGPARPERPECRG
;
A
#
# COMPACT_ATOMS: atom_id res chain seq x y z
N MET A 1 26.98 -2.58 -24.69
CA MET A 1 25.70 -2.26 -24.03
C MET A 1 25.79 -2.70 -22.58
N SER A 2 25.31 -1.91 -21.63
CA SER A 2 25.41 -2.22 -20.20
C SER A 2 24.18 -2.96 -19.74
N LYS A 3 24.37 -4.19 -19.25
CA LYS A 3 23.33 -4.94 -18.53
C LYS A 3 23.10 -4.30 -17.17
N MET A 4 21.85 -4.11 -16.79
CA MET A 4 21.45 -3.58 -15.49
C MET A 4 20.38 -4.47 -14.88
N LEU A 5 20.49 -4.77 -13.58
CA LEU A 5 19.43 -5.38 -12.81
C LEU A 5 18.71 -4.29 -12.03
N PHE A 6 17.39 -4.26 -12.13
CA PHE A 6 16.55 -3.30 -11.43
C PHE A 6 15.47 -4.02 -10.65
N THR A 7 15.29 -3.63 -9.39
CA THR A 7 14.38 -4.32 -8.46
C THR A 7 13.29 -3.38 -7.98
N SER A 8 12.07 -3.90 -7.85
CA SER A 8 10.97 -3.22 -7.18
C SER A 8 10.18 -4.21 -6.33
N GLU A 9 9.45 -3.70 -5.35
CA GLU A 9 8.65 -4.48 -4.43
C GLU A 9 7.26 -3.90 -4.23
N SER A 10 6.34 -4.74 -3.78
CA SER A 10 4.97 -4.39 -3.43
C SER A 10 4.51 -5.26 -2.27
N VAL A 11 3.50 -4.79 -1.57
CA VAL A 11 2.84 -5.52 -0.48
C VAL A 11 1.35 -5.66 -0.77
N THR A 12 0.69 -6.62 -0.12
CA THR A 12 -0.76 -6.83 -0.23
C THR A 12 -1.53 -5.79 0.59
N GLU A 13 -2.86 -5.73 0.41
CA GLU A 13 -3.76 -4.92 1.24
C GLU A 13 -3.71 -5.28 2.73
N GLY A 14 -3.24 -6.49 3.09
CA GLY A 14 -3.12 -6.93 4.47
C GLY A 14 -1.82 -6.52 5.17
N HIS A 15 -0.87 -5.91 4.45
CA HIS A 15 0.33 -5.39 5.09
C HIS A 15 -0.02 -4.26 6.07
N PRO A 16 0.52 -4.22 7.30
CA PRO A 16 0.08 -3.29 8.34
C PRO A 16 0.16 -1.81 7.93
N ASP A 17 1.20 -1.40 7.19
CA ASP A 17 1.27 -0.04 6.64
C ASP A 17 0.15 0.23 5.61
N LYS A 18 -0.20 -0.76 4.76
CA LYS A 18 -1.31 -0.62 3.80
C LYS A 18 -2.68 -0.70 4.46
N VAL A 19 -2.82 -1.39 5.59
CA VAL A 19 -4.01 -1.31 6.43
C VAL A 19 -4.20 0.11 6.94
N CYS A 20 -3.13 0.78 7.38
CA CYS A 20 -3.18 2.18 7.82
C CYS A 20 -3.58 3.12 6.67
N ASP A 21 -3.00 2.93 5.48
CA ASP A 21 -3.39 3.67 4.26
C ASP A 21 -4.89 3.50 3.99
N ARG A 22 -5.38 2.26 3.96
CA ARG A 22 -6.79 1.94 3.68
C ARG A 22 -7.77 2.50 4.71
N ILE A 23 -7.44 2.47 5.99
CA ILE A 23 -8.30 3.05 7.04
C ILE A 23 -8.38 4.56 6.86
N SER A 24 -7.24 5.22 6.63
CA SER A 24 -7.18 6.67 6.48
C SER A 24 -7.96 7.14 5.25
N ASP A 25 -7.80 6.44 4.11
CA ASP A 25 -8.53 6.75 2.88
C ASP A 25 -10.03 6.43 2.99
N ALA A 26 -10.42 5.37 3.70
CA ALA A 26 -11.85 5.07 3.91
C ALA A 26 -12.56 6.14 4.77
N ILE A 27 -11.85 6.71 5.75
CA ILE A 27 -12.36 7.82 6.56
C ILE A 27 -12.47 9.08 5.68
N LEU A 28 -11.47 9.37 4.85
CA LEU A 28 -11.52 10.45 3.86
C LEU A 28 -12.73 10.30 2.94
N ASP A 29 -12.94 9.11 2.37
CA ASP A 29 -14.03 8.84 1.44
C ASP A 29 -15.41 9.05 2.09
N GLU A 30 -15.63 8.56 3.31
CA GLU A 30 -16.92 8.75 4.00
C GLU A 30 -17.16 10.21 4.38
N ILE A 31 -16.09 10.95 4.72
CA ILE A 31 -16.19 12.40 4.94
C ILE A 31 -16.57 13.11 3.63
N LEU A 32 -15.81 12.91 2.55
CA LEU A 32 -16.00 13.61 1.28
C LEU A 32 -17.35 13.30 0.61
N LYS A 33 -17.90 12.11 0.87
CA LYS A 33 -19.25 11.74 0.43
C LYS A 33 -20.34 12.62 1.04
N ASN A 34 -20.15 13.08 2.27
CA ASN A 34 -21.14 13.88 3.01
C ASN A 34 -20.77 15.38 3.05
N ASP A 35 -19.49 15.72 2.92
CA ASP A 35 -18.96 17.07 2.86
C ASP A 35 -17.81 17.16 1.85
N SER A 36 -18.15 17.54 0.62
CA SER A 36 -17.18 17.70 -0.48
C SER A 36 -16.12 18.80 -0.27
N LYS A 37 -16.31 19.67 0.73
CA LYS A 37 -15.38 20.77 1.05
C LYS A 37 -14.54 20.49 2.29
N ALA A 38 -14.70 19.32 2.90
CA ALA A 38 -13.96 18.94 4.08
C ALA A 38 -12.44 18.93 3.83
N ARG A 39 -11.69 19.25 4.89
CA ARG A 39 -10.24 19.14 4.94
C ARG A 39 -9.87 18.01 5.87
N VAL A 40 -9.14 17.03 5.35
CA VAL A 40 -8.86 15.79 6.08
C VAL A 40 -7.37 15.48 5.97
N ALA A 41 -6.67 15.57 7.09
CA ALA A 41 -5.35 15.01 7.30
C ALA A 41 -5.50 13.87 8.33
N CYS A 42 -5.93 12.71 7.84
CA CYS A 42 -6.19 11.54 8.67
C CYS A 42 -4.99 10.59 8.63
N GLU A 43 -4.40 10.34 9.79
CA GLU A 43 -3.24 9.48 9.99
C GLU A 43 -3.66 8.23 10.77
N THR A 44 -3.25 7.06 10.31
CA THR A 44 -3.52 5.81 11.02
C THR A 44 -2.22 5.12 11.41
N PHE A 45 -2.19 4.61 12.64
CA PHE A 45 -1.16 3.72 13.16
C PHE A 45 -1.82 2.43 13.66
N CYS A 46 -1.21 1.28 13.39
CA CYS A 46 -1.69 0.01 13.90
C CYS A 46 -0.58 -0.79 14.58
N THR A 47 -0.92 -1.43 15.70
CA THR A 47 -0.04 -2.34 16.43
C THR A 47 -0.89 -3.40 17.15
N THR A 48 -0.28 -4.29 17.94
CA THR A 48 -0.95 -5.49 18.45
C THR A 48 -2.23 -5.16 19.20
N GLY A 49 -3.35 -5.62 18.63
CA GLY A 49 -4.68 -5.44 19.19
C GLY A 49 -5.20 -4.00 19.16
N SER A 50 -4.55 -3.07 18.46
CA SER A 50 -4.97 -1.67 18.45
C SER A 50 -4.75 -0.92 17.14
N ILE A 51 -5.63 0.05 16.92
CA ILE A 51 -5.61 1.04 15.84
C ILE A 51 -5.72 2.40 16.51
N THR A 52 -4.85 3.33 16.13
CA THR A 52 -4.94 4.73 16.51
C THR A 52 -5.15 5.55 15.25
N VAL A 53 -6.25 6.29 15.19
CA VAL A 53 -6.54 7.26 14.14
C VAL A 53 -6.34 8.66 14.73
N MET A 54 -5.50 9.46 14.11
CA MET A 54 -5.10 10.78 14.58
C MET A 54 -4.99 11.79 13.45
N GLY A 55 -4.84 13.08 13.78
CA GLY A 55 -4.62 14.15 12.81
C GLY A 55 -5.73 15.21 12.83
N GLU A 56 -5.82 16.00 11.76
CA GLU A 56 -6.67 17.18 11.70
C GLU A 56 -7.81 17.00 10.69
N ILE A 57 -9.06 17.12 11.17
CA ILE A 57 -10.26 16.99 10.34
C ILE A 57 -11.15 18.21 10.54
N THR A 58 -11.46 18.91 9.44
CA THR A 58 -12.43 20.01 9.40
C THR A 58 -13.54 19.63 8.44
N THR A 59 -14.72 19.37 8.99
CA THR A 59 -15.91 18.92 8.25
C THR A 59 -17.18 19.34 9.00
N GLU A 60 -18.30 19.44 8.28
CA GLU A 60 -19.64 19.63 8.86
C GLU A 60 -20.37 18.31 9.16
N CYS A 61 -19.84 17.16 8.72
CA CYS A 61 -20.45 15.86 8.91
C CYS A 61 -19.94 15.10 10.15
N TYR A 62 -20.72 14.15 10.64
CA TYR A 62 -20.29 13.18 11.64
C TYR A 62 -19.89 11.87 10.96
N VAL A 63 -18.79 11.27 11.39
CA VAL A 63 -18.29 9.99 10.88
C VAL A 63 -17.91 9.07 12.04
N ASP A 64 -18.40 7.83 12.01
CA ASP A 64 -18.06 6.80 12.98
C ASP A 64 -16.71 6.15 12.63
N ILE A 65 -15.62 6.83 13.01
CA ILE A 65 -14.25 6.39 12.76
C ILE A 65 -13.99 4.98 13.31
N PRO A 66 -14.38 4.63 14.56
CA PRO A 66 -14.24 3.27 15.06
C PRO A 66 -14.90 2.23 14.16
N GLN A 67 -16.14 2.46 13.72
CA GLN A 67 -16.84 1.49 12.88
C GLN A 67 -16.14 1.32 11.51
N ILE A 68 -15.78 2.42 10.85
CA ILE A 68 -15.07 2.37 9.55
C ILE A 68 -13.76 1.60 9.67
N ALA A 69 -12.96 1.88 10.70
CA ALA A 69 -11.69 1.19 10.89
C ALA A 69 -11.90 -0.33 11.05
N ARG A 70 -12.93 -0.76 11.79
CA ARG A 70 -13.28 -2.18 11.96
C ARG A 70 -13.73 -2.81 10.64
N ASP A 71 -14.59 -2.13 9.90
CA ASP A 71 -15.13 -2.62 8.63
C ASP A 71 -14.02 -2.83 7.60
N VAL A 72 -13.09 -1.86 7.47
CA VAL A 72 -11.92 -1.98 6.58
C VAL A 72 -11.04 -3.17 6.97
N VAL A 73 -10.78 -3.37 8.26
CA VAL A 73 -9.95 -4.48 8.75
C VAL A 73 -10.61 -5.83 8.47
N CYS A 74 -11.92 -5.93 8.68
CA CYS A 74 -12.70 -7.13 8.36
C CYS A 74 -12.75 -7.38 6.84
N GLU A 75 -12.92 -6.35 6.00
CA GLU A 75 -12.92 -6.45 4.53
C GLU A 75 -11.57 -6.94 3.98
N ILE A 76 -10.47 -6.51 4.59
CA ILE A 76 -9.11 -7.01 4.28
C ILE A 76 -9.00 -8.51 4.60
N GLY A 77 -9.73 -9.00 5.60
CA GLY A 77 -9.75 -10.40 6.02
C GLY A 77 -9.09 -10.65 7.37
N TYR A 78 -8.96 -9.61 8.21
CA TYR A 78 -8.60 -9.73 9.62
C TYR A 78 -9.87 -9.74 10.46
N ASP A 79 -10.62 -10.84 10.38
CA ASP A 79 -11.96 -11.04 10.94
C ASP A 79 -12.00 -12.06 12.08
N SER A 80 -10.84 -12.60 12.46
CA SER A 80 -10.73 -13.63 13.48
C SER A 80 -9.34 -13.64 14.13
N PRO A 81 -9.23 -14.08 15.39
CA PRO A 81 -7.93 -14.24 16.05
C PRO A 81 -6.93 -15.11 15.24
N SER A 82 -7.44 -16.06 14.46
CA SER A 82 -6.64 -16.96 13.62
C SER A 82 -5.93 -16.28 12.45
N ALA A 83 -6.42 -15.10 12.02
CA ALA A 83 -5.75 -14.26 11.04
C ALA A 83 -4.59 -13.47 11.65
N GLY A 84 -4.47 -13.45 12.98
CA GLY A 84 -3.48 -12.68 13.72
C GLY A 84 -3.96 -11.27 14.09
N PHE A 85 -5.10 -10.82 13.59
CA PHE A 85 -5.73 -9.57 14.00
C PHE A 85 -7.21 -9.66 13.68
N ASP A 86 -8.02 -8.94 14.44
CA ASP A 86 -9.45 -9.08 14.39
C ASP A 86 -10.11 -7.71 14.56
N GLY A 87 -10.73 -7.24 13.47
CA GLY A 87 -11.50 -6.00 13.44
C GLY A 87 -12.65 -5.99 14.44
N ASN A 88 -13.18 -7.15 14.83
CA ASN A 88 -14.27 -7.25 15.78
C ASN A 88 -13.84 -7.01 17.24
N THR A 89 -12.56 -7.23 17.56
CA THR A 89 -12.06 -7.23 18.95
C THR A 89 -10.94 -6.23 19.20
N CYS A 90 -10.32 -5.67 18.16
CA CYS A 90 -9.26 -4.66 18.33
C CYS A 90 -9.76 -3.39 19.05
N ALA A 91 -8.85 -2.72 19.77
CA ALA A 91 -9.09 -1.39 20.29
C ALA A 91 -8.96 -0.36 19.16
N VAL A 92 -9.89 0.61 19.09
CA VAL A 92 -9.77 1.75 18.18
C VAL A 92 -9.75 3.02 19.02
N MET A 93 -8.65 3.78 18.91
CA MET A 93 -8.43 5.04 19.59
C MET A 93 -8.49 6.17 18.58
N THR A 94 -9.16 7.26 18.93
CA THR A 94 -9.24 8.46 18.11
C THR A 94 -8.58 9.64 18.83
N ALA A 95 -7.73 10.35 18.12
CA ALA A 95 -7.05 11.56 18.56
C ALA A 95 -7.12 12.61 17.43
N ILE A 96 -8.34 13.04 17.12
CA ILE A 96 -8.65 13.98 16.04
C ILE A 96 -8.87 15.38 16.61
N ASP A 97 -8.23 16.37 16.00
CA ASP A 97 -8.46 17.79 16.27
C ASP A 97 -8.95 18.52 15.02
N LYS A 98 -9.38 19.77 15.16
CA LYS A 98 -9.65 20.66 14.02
C LYS A 98 -8.34 21.17 13.42
N GLN A 99 -8.37 21.50 12.13
CA GLN A 99 -7.21 22.12 11.48
C GLN A 99 -6.86 23.47 12.13
N SER A 100 -5.56 23.76 12.26
CA SER A 100 -5.09 25.05 12.78
C SER A 100 -5.63 26.22 11.93
N PRO A 101 -6.19 27.28 12.54
CA PRO A 101 -6.61 28.48 11.82
C PRO A 101 -5.52 29.13 10.98
N ASP A 102 -4.26 29.04 11.41
CA ASP A 102 -3.11 29.63 10.70
C ASP A 102 -2.85 28.91 9.37
N ILE A 103 -3.02 27.58 9.34
CA ILE A 103 -2.91 26.77 8.12
C ILE A 103 -4.11 27.05 7.21
N ALA A 104 -5.32 27.16 7.78
CA ALA A 104 -6.51 27.45 7.01
C ALA A 104 -6.37 28.77 6.23
N MET A 105 -5.90 29.83 6.88
CA MET A 105 -5.65 31.14 6.24
C MET A 105 -4.62 31.12 5.11
N GLY A 106 -3.64 30.21 5.17
CA GLY A 106 -2.63 30.03 4.12
C GLY A 106 -3.19 29.35 2.87
N VAL A 107 -4.13 28.42 3.05
CA VAL A 107 -4.74 27.64 1.97
C VAL A 107 -5.92 28.35 1.34
N ASP A 108 -6.76 29.01 2.15
CA ASP A 108 -7.99 29.70 1.73
C ASP A 108 -7.76 30.88 0.78
N SER A 109 -6.53 31.38 0.71
CA SER A 109 -6.17 32.49 -0.16
C SER A 109 -4.68 32.40 -0.48
N SER A 110 -4.36 32.14 -1.75
CA SER A 110 -2.98 32.09 -2.21
C SER A 110 -2.25 33.42 -1.99
N LEU A 111 -0.93 33.40 -2.07
CA LEU A 111 -0.12 34.61 -1.97
C LEU A 111 -0.44 35.57 -3.13
N GLU A 112 -0.54 35.03 -4.33
CA GLU A 112 -0.86 35.76 -5.57
C GLU A 112 -2.21 36.46 -5.45
N TYR A 113 -3.24 35.77 -4.91
CA TYR A 113 -4.55 36.38 -4.67
C TYR A 113 -4.49 37.50 -3.62
N LYS A 114 -3.71 37.32 -2.55
CA LYS A 114 -3.49 38.36 -1.52
C LYS A 114 -2.73 39.58 -2.07
N GLU A 115 -1.92 39.40 -3.11
CA GLU A 115 -1.16 40.45 -3.79
C GLU A 115 -1.95 41.11 -4.95
N GLY A 116 -3.19 40.69 -5.19
CA GLY A 116 -4.13 41.34 -6.10
C GLY A 116 -4.33 40.64 -7.45
N GLU A 117 -3.85 39.41 -7.63
CA GLU A 117 -4.15 38.61 -8.81
C GLU A 117 -5.54 37.95 -8.68
N GLU A 118 -6.49 38.32 -9.53
CA GLU A 118 -7.88 37.85 -9.47
C GLU A 118 -8.17 36.61 -10.34
N ASP A 119 -7.14 35.86 -10.74
CA ASP A 119 -7.34 34.63 -11.54
C ASP A 119 -8.04 33.55 -10.70
N ILE A 120 -9.04 32.89 -11.29
CA ILE A 120 -9.76 31.77 -10.68
C ILE A 120 -8.83 30.62 -10.25
N TYR A 121 -7.67 30.47 -10.90
CA TYR A 121 -6.67 29.45 -10.58
C TYR A 121 -5.78 29.82 -9.39
N ASN A 122 -5.78 31.09 -8.98
CA ASN A 122 -4.98 31.60 -7.85
C ASN A 122 -5.79 31.67 -6.55
N LEU A 123 -7.04 31.21 -6.52
CA LEU A 123 -7.87 31.33 -5.32
C LEU A 123 -7.31 30.55 -4.12
N ASN A 124 -6.64 29.41 -4.36
CA ASN A 124 -6.15 28.54 -3.30
C ASN A 124 -4.63 28.41 -3.33
N GLY A 125 -4.02 28.51 -2.15
CA GLY A 125 -2.58 28.25 -1.96
C GLY A 125 -2.28 26.76 -1.80
N ALA A 126 -1.01 26.39 -1.93
CA ALA A 126 -0.53 25.07 -1.52
C ALA A 126 -0.69 24.89 0.00
N GLY A 127 -1.08 23.67 0.43
CA GLY A 127 -1.25 23.31 1.85
C GLY A 127 0.05 23.26 2.64
N ASP A 128 1.15 22.92 1.97
CA ASP A 128 2.49 22.88 2.52
C ASP A 128 3.49 23.04 1.36
N GLN A 129 4.76 23.28 1.68
CA GLN A 129 5.85 23.20 0.72
C GLN A 129 6.00 21.75 0.21
N GLY A 130 6.24 21.59 -1.09
CA GLY A 130 6.33 20.25 -1.67
C GLY A 130 7.08 20.21 -2.99
N MET A 131 7.51 19.01 -3.36
CA MET A 131 8.08 18.71 -4.67
C MET A 131 7.43 17.43 -5.19
N MET A 132 6.95 17.48 -6.42
CA MET A 132 6.21 16.37 -7.04
C MET A 132 6.98 15.86 -8.26
N PHE A 133 7.04 14.54 -8.41
CA PHE A 133 7.60 13.87 -9.57
C PHE A 133 6.53 13.05 -10.26
N GLY A 134 6.35 13.26 -11.56
CA GLY A 134 5.58 12.38 -12.43
C GLY A 134 6.51 11.55 -13.30
N TYR A 135 6.18 10.28 -13.50
CA TYR A 135 6.95 9.37 -14.37
C TYR A 135 6.01 8.51 -15.22
N ALA A 136 6.46 8.21 -16.44
CA ALA A 136 5.83 7.29 -17.37
C ALA A 136 6.92 6.65 -18.25
N CYS A 137 6.74 5.38 -18.62
CA CYS A 137 7.59 4.68 -19.59
C CYS A 137 6.80 3.62 -20.35
N ASP A 138 7.28 3.21 -21.52
CA ASP A 138 6.60 2.26 -22.41
C ASP A 138 6.92 0.78 -22.09
N ASP A 139 7.55 0.50 -20.94
CA ASP A 139 7.80 -0.86 -20.42
C ASP A 139 6.54 -1.72 -20.34
N THR A 140 5.38 -1.11 -20.06
CA THR A 140 4.09 -1.78 -19.88
C THR A 140 2.92 -0.98 -20.51
N PRO A 141 1.78 -1.62 -20.84
CA PRO A 141 0.62 -0.94 -21.41
C PRO A 141 0.03 0.16 -20.50
N GLU A 142 0.17 0.02 -19.18
CA GLU A 142 -0.24 1.00 -18.18
C GLU A 142 0.78 2.15 -17.97
N LEU A 143 1.81 2.24 -18.82
CA LEU A 143 2.86 3.25 -18.82
C LEU A 143 3.72 3.29 -17.53
N MET A 144 3.88 2.14 -16.87
CA MET A 144 4.65 1.97 -15.63
C MET A 144 5.92 1.12 -15.84
N PRO A 145 6.97 1.30 -15.00
CA PRO A 145 8.13 0.41 -15.03
C PRO A 145 7.71 -1.05 -14.82
N LEU A 146 8.27 -1.96 -15.62
CA LEU A 146 7.91 -3.38 -15.55
C LEU A 146 8.09 -4.01 -14.15
N PRO A 147 9.17 -3.75 -13.39
CA PRO A 147 9.39 -4.31 -12.06
C PRO A 147 8.25 -4.02 -11.07
N ILE A 148 7.84 -2.75 -10.95
CA ILE A 148 6.79 -2.34 -10.01
C ILE A 148 5.41 -2.81 -10.47
N SER A 149 5.15 -2.78 -11.78
CA SER A 149 3.92 -3.32 -12.38
C SER A 149 3.75 -4.81 -12.04
N LEU A 150 4.79 -5.62 -12.22
CA LEU A 150 4.77 -7.05 -11.90
C LEU A 150 4.62 -7.30 -10.40
N ALA A 151 5.31 -6.52 -9.55
CA ALA A 151 5.17 -6.63 -8.10
C ALA A 151 3.72 -6.35 -7.65
N HIS A 152 3.10 -5.26 -8.14
CA HIS A 152 1.69 -4.96 -7.85
C HIS A 152 0.74 -6.04 -8.35
N LYS A 153 0.92 -6.52 -9.58
CA LYS A 153 0.10 -7.61 -10.15
C LYS A 153 0.20 -8.87 -9.30
N MET A 154 1.39 -9.22 -8.79
CA MET A 154 1.57 -10.35 -7.89
C MET A 154 0.92 -10.13 -6.52
N ALA A 155 1.07 -8.96 -5.90
CA ALA A 155 0.44 -8.66 -4.63
C ALA A 155 -1.10 -8.68 -4.75
N LYS A 156 -1.65 -8.13 -5.83
CA LYS A 156 -3.07 -8.22 -6.16
C LYS A 156 -3.51 -9.67 -6.36
N LYS A 157 -2.74 -10.46 -7.12
CA LYS A 157 -3.06 -11.87 -7.37
C LYS A 157 -3.05 -12.70 -6.09
N LEU A 158 -2.15 -12.44 -5.14
CA LEU A 158 -2.16 -13.07 -3.80
C LEU A 158 -3.48 -12.81 -3.06
N THR A 159 -3.96 -11.56 -3.10
CA THR A 159 -5.25 -11.20 -2.51
C THR A 159 -6.40 -11.91 -3.22
N GLU A 160 -6.40 -11.96 -4.56
CA GLU A 160 -7.47 -12.60 -5.36
C GLU A 160 -7.61 -14.09 -5.04
N VAL A 161 -6.50 -14.84 -5.06
CA VAL A 161 -6.52 -16.29 -4.79
C VAL A 161 -6.87 -16.62 -3.33
N ARG A 162 -6.57 -15.69 -2.40
CA ARG A 162 -7.03 -15.77 -1.01
C ARG A 162 -8.53 -15.52 -0.89
N LYS A 163 -9.02 -14.37 -1.38
CA LYS A 163 -10.43 -13.94 -1.24
C LYS A 163 -11.40 -14.84 -2.00
N SER A 164 -10.97 -15.45 -3.11
CA SER A 164 -11.76 -16.45 -3.84
C SER A 164 -11.82 -17.82 -3.16
N GLY A 165 -10.98 -18.07 -2.16
CA GLY A 165 -10.86 -19.38 -1.50
C GLY A 165 -10.03 -20.41 -2.28
N GLU A 166 -9.49 -20.07 -3.47
CA GLU A 166 -8.63 -20.96 -4.25
C GLU A 166 -7.41 -21.41 -3.44
N LEU A 167 -6.82 -20.48 -2.68
CA LEU A 167 -5.78 -20.73 -1.69
C LEU A 167 -6.26 -20.29 -0.29
N SER A 168 -7.28 -20.98 0.22
CA SER A 168 -7.97 -20.66 1.49
C SER A 168 -7.07 -20.65 2.74
N TYR A 169 -5.88 -21.26 2.66
CA TYR A 169 -4.91 -21.24 3.74
C TYR A 169 -4.10 -19.93 3.80
N LEU A 170 -4.16 -19.07 2.79
CA LEU A 170 -3.48 -17.77 2.81
C LEU A 170 -4.16 -16.81 3.80
N ARG A 171 -3.35 -15.98 4.43
CA ARG A 171 -3.78 -14.89 5.30
C ARG A 171 -3.46 -13.54 4.64
N PRO A 172 -4.00 -12.40 5.13
CA PRO A 172 -3.98 -11.16 4.37
C PRO A 172 -2.59 -10.58 4.07
N ASP A 173 -1.60 -10.72 4.98
CA ASP A 173 -0.26 -10.13 4.79
C ASP A 173 0.58 -10.89 3.75
N GLY A 174 1.14 -10.15 2.80
CA GLY A 174 2.02 -10.67 1.76
C GLY A 174 2.90 -9.59 1.15
N LYS A 175 4.07 -10.03 0.65
CA LYS A 175 5.11 -9.20 0.05
C LYS A 175 5.61 -9.84 -1.23
N THR A 176 5.93 -9.01 -2.21
CA THR A 176 6.37 -9.42 -3.53
C THR A 176 7.53 -8.54 -3.95
N GLN A 177 8.53 -9.12 -4.60
CA GLN A 177 9.68 -8.39 -5.13
C GLN A 177 10.07 -8.98 -6.48
N VAL A 178 10.38 -8.12 -7.44
CA VAL A 178 10.73 -8.50 -8.81
C VAL A 178 12.00 -7.80 -9.19
N THR A 179 12.99 -8.56 -9.64
CA THR A 179 14.19 -8.06 -10.29
C THR A 179 14.11 -8.34 -11.78
N VAL A 180 14.23 -7.30 -12.59
CA VAL A 180 14.22 -7.38 -14.05
C VAL A 180 15.60 -7.04 -14.59
N GLU A 181 16.05 -7.80 -15.59
CA GLU A 181 17.23 -7.49 -16.37
C GLU A 181 16.86 -6.53 -17.51
N TYR A 182 17.59 -5.41 -17.58
CA TYR A 182 17.50 -4.42 -18.64
C TYR A 182 18.75 -4.46 -19.52
N ASP A 183 18.56 -4.37 -20.83
CA ASP A 183 19.61 -4.14 -21.82
C ASP A 183 19.27 -2.89 -22.65
N GLY A 184 20.18 -1.93 -22.67
CA GLY A 184 19.96 -0.66 -23.39
C GLY A 184 18.71 0.11 -22.92
N GLY A 185 18.33 -0.03 -21.64
CA GLY A 185 17.13 0.61 -21.08
C GLY A 185 15.81 -0.11 -21.37
N LYS A 186 15.84 -1.29 -22.01
CA LYS A 186 14.64 -2.10 -22.27
C LYS A 186 14.60 -3.35 -21.40
N PRO A 187 13.44 -3.73 -20.85
CA PRO A 187 13.31 -4.96 -20.08
C PRO A 187 13.46 -6.18 -20.99
N VAL A 188 14.30 -7.13 -20.58
CA VAL A 188 14.61 -8.35 -21.36
C VAL A 188 13.97 -9.58 -20.73
N ARG A 189 14.15 -9.77 -19.42
CA ARG A 189 13.68 -10.94 -18.66
C ARG A 189 13.55 -10.63 -17.18
N VAL A 190 12.83 -11.47 -16.44
CA VAL A 190 12.81 -11.45 -14.98
C VAL A 190 14.01 -12.25 -14.45
N ASP A 191 14.90 -11.60 -13.69
CA ASP A 191 16.04 -12.29 -13.07
C ASP A 191 15.65 -13.05 -11.81
N ALA A 192 14.84 -12.41 -10.96
CA ALA A 192 14.44 -12.98 -9.69
C ALA A 192 13.04 -12.54 -9.27
N VAL A 193 12.32 -13.46 -8.64
CA VAL A 193 11.03 -13.20 -7.98
C VAL A 193 11.12 -13.66 -6.54
N VAL A 194 10.74 -12.80 -5.61
CA VAL A 194 10.54 -13.14 -4.19
C VAL A 194 9.07 -12.98 -3.84
N VAL A 195 8.48 -14.02 -3.26
CA VAL A 195 7.13 -13.96 -2.70
C VAL A 195 7.16 -14.46 -1.26
N SER A 196 6.63 -13.66 -0.35
CA SER A 196 6.36 -14.04 1.04
C SER A 196 4.88 -13.82 1.32
N SER A 197 4.20 -14.82 1.85
CA SER A 197 2.80 -14.70 2.24
C SER A 197 2.58 -15.31 3.62
N GLN A 198 1.70 -14.69 4.40
CA GLN A 198 1.17 -15.27 5.63
C GLN A 198 0.20 -16.40 5.25
N HIS A 199 0.23 -17.49 6.02
CA HIS A 199 -0.55 -18.71 5.75
C HIS A 199 -0.82 -19.48 7.03
N SER A 200 -1.79 -20.40 6.99
CA SER A 200 -2.08 -21.33 8.10
C SER A 200 -0.86 -22.19 8.44
N ALA A 201 -0.75 -22.62 9.69
CA ALA A 201 0.30 -23.54 10.12
C ALA A 201 0.16 -24.94 9.50
N ASP A 202 -1.03 -25.29 9.03
CA ASP A 202 -1.38 -26.65 8.56
C ASP A 202 -0.91 -26.96 7.14
N ILE A 203 -0.50 -25.96 6.35
CA ILE A 203 -0.05 -26.16 4.97
C ILE A 203 1.43 -26.56 4.90
N SER A 204 1.74 -27.54 4.05
CA SER A 204 3.13 -27.91 3.77
C SER A 204 3.84 -26.82 2.97
N LEU A 205 5.15 -26.65 3.19
CA LEU A 205 5.93 -25.70 2.41
C LEU A 205 6.00 -26.05 0.93
N ASP A 206 5.98 -27.33 0.59
CA ASP A 206 6.06 -27.76 -0.81
C ASP A 206 4.77 -27.46 -1.56
N THR A 207 3.62 -27.68 -0.93
CA THR A 207 2.32 -27.27 -1.47
C THR A 207 2.26 -25.75 -1.63
N LEU A 208 2.64 -24.98 -0.60
CA LEU A 208 2.70 -23.52 -0.66
C LEU A 208 3.57 -23.03 -1.82
N ARG A 209 4.76 -23.60 -1.99
CA ARG A 209 5.69 -23.24 -3.07
C ARG A 209 5.12 -23.55 -4.44
N SER A 210 4.54 -24.74 -4.61
CA SER A 210 3.92 -25.13 -5.89
C SER A 210 2.74 -24.24 -6.23
N ASP A 211 1.85 -23.97 -5.26
CA ASP A 211 0.67 -23.15 -5.48
C ASP A 211 1.02 -21.69 -5.80
N ILE A 212 1.95 -21.08 -5.05
CA ILE A 212 2.39 -19.71 -5.31
C ILE A 212 3.09 -19.61 -6.67
N LEU A 213 3.90 -20.60 -7.05
CA LEU A 213 4.53 -20.63 -8.36
C LEU A 213 3.49 -20.63 -9.50
N GLU A 214 2.52 -21.55 -9.45
CA GLU A 214 1.56 -21.73 -10.54
C GLU A 214 0.48 -20.64 -10.54
N LYS A 215 -0.14 -20.37 -9.38
CA LYS A 215 -1.35 -19.54 -9.28
C LYS A 215 -1.06 -18.05 -9.10
N VAL A 216 0.16 -17.69 -8.72
CA VAL A 216 0.57 -16.29 -8.50
C VAL A 216 1.65 -15.87 -9.48
N ILE A 217 2.81 -16.53 -9.48
CA ILE A 217 3.96 -16.07 -10.28
C ILE A 217 3.71 -16.27 -11.77
N LYS A 218 3.42 -17.50 -12.20
CA LYS A 218 3.15 -17.81 -13.62
C LYS A 218 1.86 -17.19 -14.14
N ALA A 219 0.89 -16.93 -13.26
CA ALA A 219 -0.36 -16.26 -13.60
C ALA A 219 -0.18 -14.75 -13.85
N THR A 220 0.91 -14.13 -13.38
CA THR A 220 1.11 -12.67 -13.44
C THR A 220 2.26 -12.27 -14.33
N VAL A 221 3.35 -13.05 -14.36
CA VAL A 221 4.52 -12.77 -15.19
C VAL A 221 4.29 -13.38 -16.59
N PRO A 222 4.33 -12.58 -17.67
CA PRO A 222 4.25 -13.10 -19.03
C PRO A 222 5.28 -14.21 -19.27
N ALA A 223 4.85 -15.35 -19.83
CA ALA A 223 5.71 -16.52 -20.03
C ALA A 223 7.01 -16.22 -20.78
N LYS A 224 6.99 -15.26 -21.72
CA LYS A 224 8.17 -14.82 -22.49
C LYS A 224 9.27 -14.13 -21.65
N LEU A 225 8.96 -13.71 -20.42
CA LEU A 225 9.89 -13.07 -19.51
C LEU A 225 10.44 -14.04 -18.44
N LEU A 226 9.93 -15.27 -18.40
CA LEU A 226 10.39 -16.32 -17.51
C LEU A 226 11.24 -17.33 -18.30
N ASP A 227 12.37 -17.71 -17.75
CA ASP A 227 13.29 -18.70 -18.32
C ASP A 227 13.84 -19.65 -17.24
N SER A 228 14.66 -20.62 -17.67
CA SER A 228 15.29 -21.59 -16.77
C SER A 228 16.24 -20.97 -15.74
N ASP A 229 16.74 -19.76 -16.02
CA ASP A 229 17.69 -19.04 -15.16
C ASP A 229 16.98 -18.09 -14.19
N THR A 230 15.65 -17.99 -14.27
CA THR A 230 14.85 -17.15 -13.38
C THR A 230 14.86 -17.72 -11.95
N LYS A 231 15.33 -16.92 -11.00
CA LYS A 231 15.42 -17.34 -9.58
C LYS A 231 14.10 -17.11 -8.87
N ILE A 232 13.50 -18.17 -8.34
CA ILE A 232 12.21 -18.08 -7.64
C ILE A 232 12.40 -18.38 -6.14
N TYR A 233 12.09 -17.40 -5.31
CA TYR A 233 12.20 -17.46 -3.86
C TYR A 233 10.81 -17.34 -3.23
N ILE A 234 10.24 -18.48 -2.80
CA ILE A 234 8.96 -18.49 -2.09
C ILE A 234 9.22 -18.82 -0.63
N LYS A 235 8.87 -17.87 0.26
CA LYS A 235 9.13 -17.91 1.70
C LYS A 235 10.63 -18.17 2.03
N PRO A 236 11.54 -17.24 1.73
CA PRO A 236 12.97 -17.42 2.03
C PRO A 236 13.29 -17.44 3.54
N PHE A 237 12.37 -17.03 4.42
CA PHE A 237 12.58 -16.99 5.87
C PHE A 237 12.11 -18.26 6.59
N ARG A 238 12.84 -18.65 7.65
CA ARG A 238 12.59 -19.87 8.45
C ARG A 238 11.18 -19.93 9.06
N GLN A 239 10.70 -21.17 9.12
CA GLN A 239 9.37 -21.65 9.51
C GLN A 239 8.79 -21.09 10.83
N SER A 240 9.63 -20.71 11.80
CA SER A 240 9.18 -20.33 13.15
C SER A 240 8.64 -18.91 13.30
N SER A 241 8.83 -18.04 12.29
CA SER A 241 8.45 -16.63 12.44
C SER A 241 6.99 -16.37 12.09
N PHE A 242 6.44 -16.90 10.99
CA PHE A 242 5.12 -16.47 10.47
C PHE A 242 3.90 -17.30 10.91
N GLN A 243 4.07 -18.44 11.58
CA GLN A 243 2.97 -19.39 11.91
C GLN A 243 2.01 -18.97 13.04
N GLY A 244 2.16 -17.77 13.60
CA GLY A 244 1.27 -17.25 14.64
C GLY A 244 1.44 -15.76 14.90
N ARG A 245 2.00 -15.02 13.92
CA ARG A 245 2.21 -13.59 14.08
C ARG A 245 0.91 -12.86 13.84
N SER A 246 0.58 -12.00 14.80
CA SER A 246 -0.41 -10.97 14.62
C SER A 246 -0.09 -10.11 13.39
N LEU A 247 -1.08 -9.40 12.80
CA LEU A 247 -0.89 -8.26 11.87
C LEU A 247 0.32 -7.38 12.25
N THR A 248 0.67 -7.40 13.53
CA THR A 248 1.47 -6.42 14.25
C THR A 248 2.75 -6.98 14.83
N SER A 249 3.21 -8.14 14.34
CA SER A 249 4.60 -8.53 14.60
C SER A 249 5.62 -7.50 14.07
N ALA A 250 5.14 -6.58 13.23
CA ALA A 250 5.69 -5.26 12.99
C ALA A 250 4.54 -4.24 13.06
N SER A 251 4.73 -3.10 13.73
CA SER A 251 3.75 -2.00 13.73
C SER A 251 3.60 -1.42 12.33
N GLY A 252 2.41 -0.93 11.99
CA GLY A 252 2.09 -0.22 10.75
C GLY A 252 1.90 1.28 10.98
N ALA A 253 2.25 2.09 10.00
CA ALA A 253 1.92 3.51 9.96
C ALA A 253 1.60 3.94 8.52
N TRP A 254 0.71 4.90 8.41
CA TRP A 254 0.33 5.52 7.15
C TRP A 254 1.55 6.00 6.35
N ARG A 255 1.50 5.82 5.03
CA ARG A 255 2.50 6.23 4.02
C ARG A 255 3.93 5.77 4.22
N ARG A 256 4.18 4.69 4.96
CA ARG A 256 5.51 4.05 5.01
C ARG A 256 5.84 3.15 3.81
N THR A 257 4.93 3.05 2.84
CA THR A 257 5.11 2.27 1.60
C THR A 257 5.13 3.16 0.35
N TRP A 258 5.64 4.39 0.49
CA TRP A 258 5.60 5.43 -0.55
C TRP A 258 6.16 4.98 -1.90
N ASN A 259 7.36 4.39 -1.94
CA ASN A 259 7.94 3.86 -3.19
C ASN A 259 7.06 2.78 -3.83
N GLY A 260 6.40 1.95 -3.02
CA GLY A 260 5.43 0.97 -3.48
C GLY A 260 4.06 1.57 -3.81
N THR A 261 3.86 2.88 -3.68
CA THR A 261 2.63 3.58 -4.04
C THR A 261 2.82 4.40 -5.33
N ALA A 262 4.06 4.77 -5.63
CA ALA A 262 4.45 5.49 -6.82
C ALA A 262 5.09 4.57 -7.89
N TYR A 263 6.39 4.71 -8.17
CA TYR A 263 7.03 4.08 -9.33
C TYR A 263 8.04 2.98 -8.95
N GLY A 264 8.02 2.51 -7.70
CA GLY A 264 9.15 1.79 -7.12
C GLY A 264 10.38 2.72 -7.03
N PRO A 265 11.61 2.19 -6.87
CA PRO A 265 12.81 3.03 -6.86
C PRO A 265 13.19 3.63 -8.24
N ALA A 266 12.29 3.62 -9.23
CA ALA A 266 12.61 3.94 -10.64
C ALA A 266 13.00 5.42 -10.84
N ARG A 267 12.59 6.30 -9.92
CA ARG A 267 12.95 7.71 -9.91
C ARG A 267 13.18 8.19 -8.48
N PRO A 268 13.87 9.34 -8.30
CA PRO A 268 13.96 9.98 -7.01
C PRO A 268 12.57 10.27 -6.47
N GLU A 269 12.36 9.92 -5.21
CA GLU A 269 11.16 10.25 -4.46
C GLU A 269 11.59 11.00 -3.20
N ARG A 270 10.82 12.02 -2.82
CA ARG A 270 10.88 12.58 -1.46
C ARG A 270 9.58 12.17 -0.77
N PRO A 271 9.63 11.50 0.39
CA PRO A 271 8.45 11.48 1.25
C PRO A 271 8.07 12.94 1.57
N GLU A 272 6.77 13.25 1.56
CA GLU A 272 6.27 14.56 1.99
C GLU A 272 6.95 14.94 3.33
N CYS A 273 7.83 15.94 3.31
CA CYS A 273 8.35 16.54 4.52
C CYS A 273 7.25 17.44 5.06
N ARG A 274 6.48 16.97 6.04
CA ARG A 274 5.55 17.86 6.74
C ARG A 274 6.32 18.73 7.73
N GLY A 275 6.11 20.04 7.61
CA GLY A 275 6.57 21.06 8.56
C GLY A 275 5.78 21.05 9.86
#